data_AF-A0A556QGV8-F1
#
_entry.id   AF-A0A556QGV8-F1
#
_cell.length_a   1.000
_cell.length_b   1.000
_cell.length_c   1.000
_cell.angle_alpha   90.00
_cell.angle_beta   90.00
_cell.angle_gamma   90.00
#
_symmetry.space_group_name_H-M   'P 1'
#
loop_
_entity.id
_entity.type
_entity.pdbx_description
1 polymer ?
#
loop_
_entity_poly.entity_id
_entity_poly.type
_entity_poly.pdbx_seq_one_letter_code
_entity_poly.pdbx_strand_id
1 'polypeptide(L)'
;MKPYLRVTLVYAVFGILWIFLSDQLVALLANNLHGFTLLQTMKGWLFVALSSLLVFVISRAAFKEHIRTEREKQAVFQKTVEGSYHILLNYLNQMQLVTMEAEQCEKFSPEILHMARAASGEAEAGLKKLGGVHTITADHIDAVIYENIRKRDGAAS
;
A
#
# COMPACT_ATOMS: atom_id res chain seq x y z
N MET A 1 -12.81 15.74 -11.29
CA MET A 1 -14.15 15.19 -10.99
C MET A 1 -13.99 14.02 -10.04
N LYS A 2 -14.76 13.99 -8.96
CA LYS A 2 -14.65 12.98 -7.90
C LYS A 2 -14.86 11.55 -8.46
N PRO A 3 -13.99 10.58 -8.16
CA PRO A 3 -13.95 9.26 -8.83
C PRO A 3 -15.27 8.49 -8.71
N TYR A 4 -16.01 8.69 -7.62
CA TYR A 4 -17.34 8.11 -7.40
C TYR A 4 -18.39 8.54 -8.44
N LEU A 5 -18.35 9.78 -8.93
CA LEU A 5 -19.34 10.26 -9.90
C LEU A 5 -19.19 9.60 -11.27
N ARG A 6 -17.95 9.35 -11.70
CA ARG A 6 -17.68 8.65 -12.97
C ARG A 6 -18.21 7.22 -12.92
N VAL A 7 -18.07 6.57 -11.76
CA VAL A 7 -18.56 5.22 -11.51
C VAL A 7 -20.09 5.17 -11.55
N THR A 8 -20.76 6.07 -10.82
CA THR A 8 -22.23 6.14 -10.80
C THR A 8 -22.81 6.42 -12.18
N LEU A 9 -22.15 7.28 -12.97
CA LEU A 9 -22.63 7.64 -14.31
C LEU A 9 -22.48 6.49 -15.30
N VAL A 10 -21.36 5.77 -15.28
CA VAL A 10 -21.17 4.57 -16.11
C VAL A 10 -22.16 3.48 -15.72
N TYR A 11 -22.38 3.25 -14.42
CA TYR A 11 -23.41 2.32 -13.92
C TYR A 11 -24.81 2.69 -14.44
N ALA A 12 -25.18 3.97 -14.30
CA ALA A 12 -26.50 4.45 -14.70
C ALA A 12 -26.73 4.32 -16.21
N VAL A 13 -25.78 4.78 -17.03
CA VAL A 13 -25.91 4.72 -18.50
C VAL A 13 -25.97 3.27 -18.99
N PHE A 14 -25.10 2.41 -18.45
CA PHE A 14 -25.06 1.01 -18.85
C PHE A 14 -26.32 0.25 -18.40
N GLY A 15 -26.82 0.52 -17.18
CA GLY A 15 -28.07 -0.04 -16.67
C GLY A 15 -29.29 0.41 -17.49
N ILE A 16 -29.39 1.69 -17.83
CA ILE A 16 -30.47 2.24 -18.66
C ILE A 16 -30.45 1.60 -20.05
N LEU A 17 -29.28 1.55 -20.69
CA LEU A 17 -29.13 0.95 -22.01
C LEU A 17 -29.47 -0.54 -22.00
N TRP A 18 -29.07 -1.25 -20.94
CA TRP A 18 -29.36 -2.67 -20.75
C TRP A 18 -30.85 -2.95 -20.59
N ILE A 19 -31.56 -2.18 -19.77
CA ILE A 19 -33.01 -2.33 -19.58
C ILE A 19 -33.73 -2.12 -20.91
N PHE A 20 -33.40 -1.05 -21.63
CA PHE A 20 -34.06 -0.69 -22.88
C PHE A 20 -33.85 -1.75 -23.98
N LEU A 21 -32.62 -2.22 -24.15
CA LEU A 21 -32.28 -3.25 -25.14
C LEU A 21 -32.89 -4.60 -24.78
N SER A 22 -32.91 -4.94 -23.49
CA SER A 22 -33.44 -6.21 -23.00
C SER A 22 -34.97 -6.27 -23.09
N ASP A 23 -35.68 -5.18 -22.82
CA ASP A 23 -37.13 -5.11 -22.99
C ASP A 23 -37.53 -5.24 -24.47
N GLN A 24 -36.80 -4.60 -25.38
CA GLN A 24 -37.05 -4.74 -26.82
C GLN A 24 -36.76 -6.15 -27.33
N LEU A 25 -35.68 -6.80 -26.88
CA LEU A 25 -35.35 -8.18 -27.28
C LEU A 25 -36.38 -9.20 -26.78
N VAL A 26 -36.86 -9.07 -25.54
CA VAL A 26 -37.91 -9.94 -25.01
C VAL A 26 -39.21 -9.72 -25.77
N ALA A 27 -39.59 -8.48 -26.08
CA ALA A 27 -40.78 -8.17 -26.85
C ALA A 27 -40.72 -8.69 -28.30
N LEU A 28 -39.53 -8.69 -28.91
CA LEU A 28 -39.34 -9.15 -30.29
C LEU A 28 -39.29 -10.69 -30.42
N LEU A 29 -38.77 -11.40 -29.42
CA LEU A 29 -38.62 -12.87 -29.44
C LEU A 29 -39.79 -13.62 -28.78
N ALA A 30 -40.60 -12.97 -27.94
CA ALA A 30 -41.69 -13.63 -27.24
C ALA A 30 -42.94 -13.76 -28.12
N ASN A 31 -43.01 -14.83 -28.90
CA ASN A 31 -44.20 -15.19 -29.69
C ASN A 31 -45.11 -16.24 -29.00
N ASN A 32 -44.67 -16.83 -27.87
CA ASN A 32 -45.40 -17.86 -27.10
C ASN A 32 -45.08 -17.79 -25.59
N LEU A 33 -46.06 -18.09 -24.73
CA LEU A 33 -45.99 -17.97 -23.27
C LEU A 33 -44.84 -18.76 -22.61
N HIS A 34 -44.44 -19.90 -23.19
CA HIS A 34 -43.31 -20.71 -22.71
C HIS A 34 -41.93 -20.10 -23.03
N GLY A 35 -41.79 -19.40 -24.17
CA GLY A 35 -40.56 -18.72 -24.54
C GLY A 35 -40.28 -17.49 -23.67
N PHE A 36 -41.35 -16.84 -23.20
CA PHE A 36 -41.28 -15.68 -22.31
C PHE A 36 -40.56 -16.00 -20.99
N THR A 37 -40.89 -17.12 -20.35
CA THR A 37 -40.31 -17.52 -19.05
C THR A 37 -38.81 -17.87 -19.15
N LEU A 38 -38.41 -18.54 -20.23
CA LEU A 38 -37.00 -18.91 -20.44
C LEU A 38 -36.14 -17.67 -20.73
N LEU A 39 -36.64 -16.76 -21.57
CA LEU A 39 -36.01 -15.47 -21.87
C LEU A 39 -35.89 -14.59 -20.62
N GLN A 40 -36.91 -14.58 -19.77
CA GLN A 40 -36.90 -13.82 -18.52
C GLN A 40 -35.87 -14.36 -17.51
N THR A 41 -35.66 -15.68 -17.47
CA THR A 41 -34.64 -16.29 -16.60
C THR A 41 -33.22 -16.00 -17.11
N MET A 42 -32.99 -16.11 -18.43
CA MET A 42 -31.71 -15.74 -19.05
C MET A 42 -31.38 -14.25 -18.85
N LYS A 43 -32.40 -13.37 -18.90
CA LYS A 43 -32.26 -11.94 -18.61
C LYS A 43 -31.76 -11.70 -17.18
N GLY A 44 -32.31 -12.43 -16.20
CA GLY A 44 -31.88 -12.37 -14.81
C GLY A 44 -30.41 -12.78 -14.63
N TRP A 45 -30.00 -13.88 -15.25
CA TRP A 45 -28.61 -14.35 -15.19
C TRP A 45 -27.62 -13.38 -15.82
N LEU A 46 -27.98 -12.80 -16.98
CA LEU A 46 -27.17 -11.77 -17.60
C LEU A 46 -27.07 -10.50 -16.74
N PHE A 47 -28.17 -10.07 -16.09
CA PHE A 47 -28.14 -8.93 -15.17
C PHE A 47 -27.22 -9.17 -13.98
N VAL A 48 -27.28 -10.35 -13.36
CA VAL A 48 -26.40 -10.72 -12.23
C VAL A 48 -24.94 -10.80 -12.68
N ALA A 49 -24.66 -11.36 -13.86
CA ALA A 49 -23.30 -11.42 -14.41
C ALA A 49 -22.72 -10.03 -14.73
N LEU A 50 -23.50 -9.17 -15.39
CA LEU A 50 -23.09 -7.80 -15.71
C LEU A 50 -22.91 -6.94 -14.46
N SER A 51 -23.84 -7.00 -13.53
CA SER A 51 -23.74 -6.24 -12.27
C SER A 51 -22.54 -6.69 -11.44
N SER A 52 -22.28 -8.01 -11.36
CA SER A 52 -21.11 -8.55 -10.67
C SER A 52 -19.80 -8.13 -11.34
N LEU A 53 -19.71 -8.19 -12.67
CA LEU A 53 -18.52 -7.74 -13.41
C LEU A 53 -18.27 -6.24 -13.22
N LEU A 54 -19.33 -5.44 -13.25
CA LEU A 54 -19.24 -4.00 -13.06
C LEU A 54 -18.77 -3.65 -11.64
N VAL A 55 -19.36 -4.27 -10.62
CA VAL A 55 -18.92 -4.12 -9.22
C VAL A 55 -17.47 -4.56 -9.06
N PHE A 56 -17.04 -5.64 -9.72
CA PHE A 56 -15.66 -6.09 -9.69
C PHE A 56 -14.69 -5.07 -10.29
N VAL A 57 -15.01 -4.50 -11.47
CA VAL A 57 -14.18 -3.47 -12.12
C VAL A 57 -14.08 -2.21 -11.25
N ILE A 58 -15.19 -1.80 -10.63
CA ILE A 58 -15.26 -0.65 -9.73
C ILE A 58 -14.41 -0.89 -8.48
N SER A 59 -14.60 -2.03 -7.83
CA SER A 59 -13.87 -2.40 -6.61
C SER A 59 -12.37 -2.46 -6.88
N ARG A 60 -11.97 -3.04 -8.03
CA ARG A 60 -10.57 -3.09 -8.46
C ARG A 60 -9.97 -1.71 -8.73
N ALA A 61 -10.73 -0.79 -9.33
CA ALA A 61 -10.28 0.58 -9.56
C ALA A 61 -10.10 1.36 -8.24
N ALA A 62 -11.08 1.25 -7.33
CA ALA A 62 -11.02 1.88 -6.02
C ALA A 62 -9.86 1.34 -5.17
N PHE A 63 -9.67 0.02 -5.13
CA PHE A 63 -8.56 -0.60 -4.40
C PHE A 63 -7.19 -0.15 -4.92
N LYS A 64 -7.04 0.03 -6.23
CA LYS A 64 -5.76 0.45 -6.82
C LYS A 64 -5.36 1.86 -6.40
N GLU A 65 -6.32 2.77 -6.23
CA GLU A 65 -6.08 4.14 -5.78
C GLU A 65 -5.74 4.21 -4.28
N HIS A 66 -6.38 3.37 -3.47
CA HIS A 66 -6.04 3.23 -2.05
C HIS A 66 -4.63 2.68 -1.84
N ILE A 67 -4.25 1.62 -2.57
CA ILE A 67 -2.89 1.05 -2.47
C ILE A 67 -1.82 2.08 -2.88
N ARG A 68 -2.09 2.91 -3.90
CA ARG A 68 -1.15 3.93 -4.35
C ARG A 68 -0.94 5.02 -3.30
N THR A 69 -2.03 5.49 -2.70
CA THR A 69 -1.99 6.56 -1.69
C THR A 69 -1.24 6.11 -0.43
N GLU A 70 -1.47 4.87 0.02
CA GLU A 70 -0.78 4.33 1.19
C GLU A 70 0.71 4.07 0.91
N ARG A 71 1.06 3.59 -0.29
CA ARG A 71 2.46 3.42 -0.69
C ARG A 71 3.19 4.75 -0.83
N GLU A 72 2.54 5.79 -1.35
CA GLU A 72 3.15 7.12 -1.47
C GLU A 72 3.44 7.72 -0.09
N LYS A 73 2.51 7.58 0.88
CA LYS A 73 2.75 7.98 2.27
C LYS A 73 3.92 7.23 2.90
N GLN A 74 4.01 5.91 2.69
CA GLN A 74 5.12 5.10 3.19
C GLN A 74 6.45 5.50 2.56
N ALA A 75 6.50 5.72 1.25
CA ALA A 75 7.72 6.13 0.55
C ALA A 75 8.19 7.53 0.96
N VAL A 76 7.28 8.47 1.17
CA VAL A 76 7.60 9.81 1.67
C VAL A 76 8.10 9.75 3.11
N PHE A 77 7.43 8.99 3.97
CA PHE A 77 7.88 8.76 5.34
C PHE A 77 9.28 8.14 5.36
N GLN A 78 9.51 7.11 4.55
CA GLN A 78 10.80 6.43 4.44
C GLN A 78 11.92 7.40 4.05
N LYS A 79 11.74 8.19 2.99
CA LYS A 79 12.74 9.19 2.58
C LYS A 79 13.00 10.25 3.66
N THR A 80 11.98 10.63 4.41
CA THR A 80 12.11 11.60 5.50
C THR A 80 12.93 11.03 6.67
N VAL A 81 12.67 9.77 7.05
CA VAL A 81 13.42 9.09 8.12
C VAL A 81 14.88 8.88 7.71
N GLU A 82 15.12 8.43 6.48
CA GLU A 82 16.47 8.25 5.93
C GLU A 82 17.27 9.56 5.94
N GLY A 83 16.68 10.65 5.45
CA GLY A 83 17.30 11.98 5.51
C GLY A 83 17.59 12.44 6.95
N SER A 84 16.64 12.22 7.87
CA SER A 84 16.83 12.57 9.29
C SER A 84 17.96 11.76 9.94
N TYR A 85 18.06 10.47 9.61
CA TYR A 85 19.13 9.59 10.07
C TYR A 85 20.51 10.11 9.63
N HIS A 86 20.66 10.47 8.35
CA HIS A 86 21.91 11.03 7.84
C HIS A 86 22.30 12.34 8.54
N ILE A 87 21.33 13.23 8.77
CA ILE A 87 21.56 14.49 9.48
C ILE A 87 22.03 14.22 10.91
N LEU A 88 21.35 13.33 11.64
CA LEU A 88 21.69 13.00 13.03
C LEU A 88 23.08 12.37 13.14
N LEU A 89 23.46 11.47 12.23
CA LEU A 89 24.80 10.92 12.17
C LEU A 89 25.85 12.00 11.92
N ASN A 90 25.59 12.93 11.00
CA ASN A 90 26.51 14.02 10.74
C ASN A 90 26.70 14.92 11.98
N TYR A 91 25.61 15.25 12.69
CA TYR A 91 25.71 15.98 13.96
C TYR A 91 26.48 15.20 15.03
N LEU A 92 26.25 13.88 15.13
CA LEU A 92 26.96 13.04 16.09
C LEU A 92 28.46 13.00 15.81
N ASN A 93 28.85 12.87 14.55
CA ASN A 93 30.26 12.92 14.14
C ASN A 93 30.91 14.27 14.51
N GLN A 94 30.20 15.39 14.33
CA GLN A 94 30.69 16.70 14.76
C GLN A 94 30.85 16.79 16.28
N MET A 95 29.89 16.27 17.05
CA MET A 95 29.97 16.25 18.51
C MET A 95 31.16 15.40 19.01
N GLN A 96 31.43 14.27 18.36
CA GLN A 96 32.60 13.44 18.66
C GLN A 96 33.92 14.17 18.38
N LEU A 97 34.02 14.92 17.28
CA LEU A 97 35.19 15.75 16.99
C LEU A 97 35.43 16.82 18.07
N VAL A 98 34.38 17.52 18.49
CA VAL A 98 34.46 18.51 19.58
C VAL A 98 34.88 17.84 20.89
N THR A 99 34.36 16.64 21.17
CA THR A 99 34.74 15.87 22.36
C THR A 99 36.22 15.49 22.31
N MET A 100 36.72 15.04 21.16
CA MET A 100 38.15 14.77 20.94
C MET A 100 39.03 16.01 21.14
N GLU A 101 38.63 17.18 20.64
CA GLU A 101 39.38 18.43 20.87
C GLU A 101 39.37 18.85 22.34
N ALA A 102 38.24 18.68 23.03
CA ALA A 102 38.12 18.95 24.46
C ALA A 102 39.03 18.02 25.30
N GLU A 103 39.26 16.78 24.87
CA GLU A 103 40.20 15.85 25.51
C GLU A 103 41.65 16.32 25.42
N GLN A 104 42.01 17.07 24.38
CA GLN A 104 43.36 17.61 24.22
C GLN A 104 43.60 18.85 25.10
N CYS A 105 42.54 19.41 25.68
CA CYS A 105 42.64 20.56 26.59
C CYS A 105 42.98 20.09 28.01
N GLU A 106 44.17 20.44 28.50
CA GLU A 106 44.73 20.04 29.80
C GLU A 106 43.86 20.43 31.02
N LYS A 107 42.95 21.40 30.86
CA LYS A 107 42.08 21.93 31.92
C LYS A 107 40.66 21.35 31.91
N PHE A 108 40.32 20.45 30.99
CA PHE A 108 38.96 19.96 30.84
C PHE A 108 38.66 18.82 31.83
N SER A 109 37.47 18.83 32.44
CA SER A 109 37.12 17.81 33.44
C SER A 109 36.95 16.43 32.78
N PRO A 110 37.66 15.39 33.26
CA PRO A 110 37.56 14.04 32.72
C PRO A 110 36.16 13.43 32.91
N GLU A 111 35.40 13.87 33.91
CA GLU A 111 34.04 13.40 34.17
C GLU A 111 33.07 13.85 33.06
N ILE A 112 33.19 15.10 32.60
CA ILE A 112 32.36 15.65 31.51
C ILE A 112 32.68 14.94 30.19
N LEU A 113 33.95 14.63 29.94
CA LEU A 113 34.40 13.88 28.76
C LEU A 113 33.86 12.45 28.76
N HIS A 114 33.88 11.78 29.91
CA HIS A 114 33.29 10.45 30.05
C HIS A 114 31.77 10.47 29.77
N MET A 115 31.04 11.45 30.33
CA MET A 115 29.61 11.62 30.05
C MET A 115 29.33 11.90 28.58
N ALA A 116 30.11 12.78 27.94
CA ALA A 116 29.95 13.13 26.53
C ALA A 116 30.19 11.92 25.61
N ARG A 117 31.21 11.10 25.90
CA ARG A 117 31.46 9.84 25.18
C ARG A 117 30.33 8.83 25.38
N ALA A 118 29.89 8.62 26.62
CA ALA A 118 28.81 7.68 26.92
C ALA A 118 27.51 8.07 26.19
N ALA A 119 27.13 9.35 26.26
CA ALA A 119 25.96 9.88 25.56
C ALA A 119 26.08 9.74 24.04
N SER A 120 27.25 10.03 23.47
CA SER A 120 27.48 9.88 22.03
C SER A 120 27.42 8.42 21.58
N GLY A 121 27.98 7.49 22.36
CA GLY A 121 27.92 6.05 22.07
C GLY A 121 26.50 5.48 22.17
N GLU A 122 25.71 5.93 23.15
CA GLU A 122 24.29 5.56 23.25
C GLU A 122 23.47 6.09 22.06
N ALA A 123 23.71 7.34 21.67
CA ALA A 123 23.09 7.94 20.49
C ALA A 123 23.46 7.19 19.20
N GLU A 124 24.73 6.80 19.04
CA GLU A 124 25.19 6.01 17.89
C GLU A 124 24.47 4.64 17.84
N ALA A 125 24.39 3.94 18.97
CA ALA A 125 23.72 2.66 19.07
C ALA A 125 22.22 2.76 18.78
N GLY A 126 21.56 3.83 19.25
CA GLY A 126 20.16 4.12 18.97
C GLY A 126 19.92 4.42 17.48
N LEU A 127 20.75 5.26 16.88
CA LEU A 127 20.70 5.57 15.45
C LEU A 127 20.95 4.32 14.62
N LYS A 128 21.95 3.50 14.92
CA LYS A 128 22.25 2.26 14.20
C LYS A 128 21.08 1.26 14.24
N LYS A 129 20.34 1.20 15.35
CA LYS A 129 19.09 0.43 15.45
C LYS A 129 18.00 1.01 14.53
N LEU A 130 17.83 2.33 14.50
CA LEU A 130 16.86 2.99 13.61
C LEU A 130 17.20 2.81 12.12
N GLY A 131 18.49 2.91 11.75
CA GLY A 131 18.96 2.61 10.39
C GLY A 131 18.78 1.14 10.01
N GLY A 132 18.90 0.22 10.97
CA GLY A 132 18.65 -1.22 10.78
C GLY A 132 17.17 -1.62 10.66
N VAL A 133 16.22 -0.78 11.08
CA VAL A 133 14.77 -1.02 10.90
C VAL A 133 14.35 -0.90 9.41
N HIS A 134 15.18 -0.30 8.56
CA HIS A 134 14.89 -0.07 7.14
C HIS A 134 15.05 -1.27 6.19
N THR A 135 15.60 -2.41 6.61
CA THR A 135 15.69 -3.60 5.74
C THR A 135 14.42 -4.46 5.71
N ILE A 136 13.40 -4.12 6.50
CA ILE A 136 12.10 -4.82 6.50
C ILE A 136 11.08 -4.01 5.69
N THR A 137 11.34 -3.67 4.44
CA THR A 137 10.27 -3.10 3.60
C THR A 137 10.44 -3.47 2.13
N ALA A 138 9.38 -4.07 1.58
CA ALA A 138 9.25 -4.72 0.27
C ALA A 138 10.01 -6.06 0.12
N ASP A 139 11.33 -6.07 0.06
CA ASP A 139 12.08 -7.26 -0.41
C ASP A 139 12.02 -8.44 0.59
N HIS A 140 12.05 -8.13 1.90
CA HIS A 140 11.92 -9.15 2.95
C HIS A 140 10.49 -9.67 3.11
N ILE A 141 9.49 -8.83 2.80
CA ILE A 141 8.07 -9.21 2.85
C ILE A 141 7.75 -10.11 1.66
N ASP A 142 8.25 -9.77 0.47
CA ASP A 142 8.12 -10.62 -0.72
C ASP A 142 8.88 -11.94 -0.54
N ALA A 143 10.10 -11.91 0.01
CA ALA A 143 10.86 -13.14 0.30
C ALA A 143 10.13 -14.06 1.28
N VAL A 144 9.59 -13.53 2.38
CA VAL A 144 8.85 -14.33 3.38
C VAL A 144 7.50 -14.83 2.84
N ILE A 145 6.80 -14.04 2.02
CA ILE A 145 5.55 -14.46 1.39
C ILE A 145 5.81 -15.57 0.36
N TYR A 146 6.80 -15.42 -0.52
CA TYR A 146 7.13 -16.44 -1.51
C TYR A 146 7.70 -17.71 -0.87
N GLU A 147 8.51 -17.60 0.20
CA GLU A 147 9.02 -18.76 0.93
C GLU A 147 7.90 -19.58 1.60
N ASN A 148 6.92 -18.90 2.20
CA ASN A 148 5.78 -19.58 2.82
C ASN A 148 4.82 -20.20 1.81
N ILE A 149 4.61 -19.58 0.65
CA ILE A 149 3.82 -20.17 -0.45
C ILE A 149 4.52 -21.44 -0.97
N ARG A 150 5.83 -21.39 -1.20
CA ARG A 150 6.61 -22.55 -1.65
C ARG A 150 6.63 -23.70 -0.63
N LYS A 151 6.74 -23.41 0.67
CA LYS A 151 6.67 -24.44 1.73
C LYS A 151 5.30 -25.10 1.81
N ARG A 152 4.22 -24.33 1.57
CA ARG A 152 2.84 -24.85 1.59
C ARG A 152 2.55 -25.75 0.40
N ASP A 153 3.04 -25.42 -0.79
CA ASP A 153 2.83 -26.22 -2.00
C ASP A 153 3.74 -27.47 -2.03
N GLY A 154 4.92 -27.41 -1.42
CA GLY A 154 5.84 -28.55 -1.29
C GLY A 154 5.49 -29.55 -0.18
N ALA A 155 4.60 -29.20 0.75
CA ALA A 155 4.10 -30.10 1.80
C ALA A 155 2.80 -30.83 1.41
N ALA A 156 2.25 -30.54 0.23
CA ALA A 156 1.02 -31.14 -0.31
C ALA A 156 1.27 -32.19 -1.42
N SER A 157 2.52 -32.60 -1.63
CA SER A 157 2.93 -33.76 -2.46
C SER A 157 3.61 -34.81 -1.60
#